data_AF-A0A352UWE3-F1
#
_entry.id   AF-A0A352UWE3-F1
#
_cell.length_a   1.000
_cell.length_b   1.000
_cell.length_c   1.000
_cell.angle_alpha   90.00
_cell.angle_beta   90.00
_cell.angle_gamma   90.00
#
_symmetry.space_group_name_H-M   'P 1'
#
loop_
_entity.id
_entity.type
_entity.pdbx_description
1 polymer ?
#
loop_
_entity_poly.entity_id
_entity_poly.type
_entity_poly.pdbx_seq_one_letter_code
_entity_poly.pdbx_strand_id
1 'polypeptide(L)'
;MVVSRYRRASSVRPPVRPELGTFVSGARDDFWADAWSKQLTPARLGAILREAEDGDISRQCEVFDKLEEDPPLSAVYAKRKRAAMTKELLIEPADETPAAEEAAELCKEVIGGIRGWREALYHLLDAIGRGFSVCQTVWVRRNGRIEIDALEWWKQREFMLDTQSGEV
;
A
#
# COMPACT_ATOMS: atom_id res chain seq x y z
N MET A 1 24.86 47.94 -21.89
CA MET A 1 23.67 48.57 -21.26
C MET A 1 22.47 48.29 -22.16
N VAL A 2 21.73 47.21 -21.87
CA VAL A 2 20.50 46.83 -22.60
C VAL A 2 19.41 46.71 -21.54
N VAL A 3 18.53 47.70 -21.50
CA VAL A 3 17.40 47.76 -20.55
C VAL A 3 16.23 47.02 -21.19
N SER A 4 15.95 45.80 -20.72
CA SER A 4 14.76 45.06 -21.12
C SER A 4 13.52 45.68 -20.49
N ARG A 5 12.63 46.21 -21.33
CA ARG A 5 11.34 46.78 -20.92
C ARG A 5 10.36 45.64 -20.65
N TYR A 6 10.14 45.32 -19.37
CA TYR A 6 8.97 44.52 -18.99
C TYR A 6 7.71 45.39 -19.10
N ARG A 7 6.81 45.05 -20.03
CA ARG A 7 5.44 45.59 -20.06
C ARG A 7 4.45 44.53 -20.54
N ARG A 8 3.71 43.95 -19.61
CA ARG A 8 2.24 44.09 -19.50
C ARG A 8 1.75 43.39 -18.24
N ALA A 9 1.12 44.17 -17.37
CA ALA A 9 0.30 43.66 -16.30
C ALA A 9 -0.83 42.81 -16.91
N SER A 10 -0.91 41.54 -16.50
CA SER A 10 -2.13 40.76 -16.64
C SER A 10 -3.17 41.38 -15.71
N SER A 11 -4.25 41.91 -16.27
CA SER A 11 -5.39 42.38 -15.48
C SER A 11 -6.09 41.17 -14.88
N VAL A 12 -5.62 40.69 -13.73
CA VAL A 12 -6.37 39.74 -12.92
C VAL A 12 -7.58 40.50 -12.40
N ARG A 13 -8.77 40.20 -12.95
CA ARG A 13 -10.01 40.71 -12.38
C ARG A 13 -10.04 40.27 -10.91
N PRO A 14 -10.37 41.17 -9.96
CA PRO A 14 -10.56 40.75 -8.58
C PRO A 14 -11.64 39.65 -8.56
N PRO A 15 -11.45 38.57 -7.79
CA PRO A 15 -12.41 37.49 -7.76
C PRO A 15 -13.77 38.04 -7.31
N VAL A 16 -14.76 37.96 -8.20
CA VAL A 16 -16.14 38.30 -7.86
C VAL A 16 -16.59 37.26 -6.84
N ARG A 17 -17.05 37.72 -5.68
CA ARG A 17 -17.59 36.84 -4.65
C ARG A 17 -18.80 36.10 -5.26
N PRO A 18 -18.79 34.76 -5.35
CA PRO A 18 -19.89 34.03 -5.95
C PRO A 18 -21.15 34.22 -5.11
N GLU A 19 -22.31 34.25 -5.78
CA GLU A 19 -23.59 34.30 -5.09
C GLU A 19 -23.81 33.02 -4.27
N LEU A 20 -24.50 33.14 -3.14
CA LEU A 20 -24.87 31.99 -2.30
C LEU A 20 -25.67 30.99 -3.14
N GLY A 21 -25.16 29.76 -3.28
CA GLY A 21 -25.76 28.70 -4.10
C GLY A 21 -25.07 28.46 -5.45
N THR A 22 -24.09 29.29 -5.84
CA THR A 22 -23.26 29.04 -7.03
C THR A 22 -22.03 28.22 -6.67
N PHE A 23 -21.95 26.99 -7.18
CA PHE A 23 -20.70 26.23 -7.16
C PHE A 23 -19.79 26.74 -8.28
N VAL A 24 -18.69 27.40 -7.91
CA VAL A 24 -17.58 27.63 -8.85
C VAL A 24 -16.81 26.32 -8.96
N SER A 25 -17.21 25.43 -9.87
CA SER A 25 -16.32 24.36 -10.30
C SER A 25 -15.27 24.99 -11.19
N GLY A 26 -14.23 25.56 -10.58
CA GLY A 26 -12.95 25.53 -11.24
C GLY A 26 -12.63 24.04 -11.37
N ALA A 27 -12.81 23.46 -12.56
CA ALA A 27 -11.91 22.41 -12.96
C ALA A 27 -10.54 23.06 -12.85
N ARG A 28 -9.92 22.92 -11.67
CA ARG A 28 -8.49 23.10 -11.56
C ARG A 28 -7.99 22.10 -12.58
N ASP A 29 -7.46 22.60 -13.68
CA ASP A 29 -6.45 21.86 -14.40
C ASP A 29 -5.42 21.54 -13.33
N ASP A 30 -5.55 20.35 -12.75
CA ASP A 30 -4.62 19.81 -11.81
C ASP A 30 -3.33 19.71 -12.62
N PHE A 31 -2.51 20.74 -12.51
CA PHE A 31 -1.23 20.83 -13.18
C PHE A 31 -0.30 19.67 -12.76
N TRP A 32 -0.65 19.03 -11.64
CA TRP A 32 -0.07 17.82 -11.07
C TRP A 32 -0.73 16.51 -11.55
N ALA A 33 -1.80 16.59 -12.33
CA ALA A 33 -2.48 15.40 -12.85
C ALA A 33 -1.74 14.85 -14.07
N ASP A 34 -1.17 13.66 -13.92
CA ASP A 34 -0.65 12.90 -15.03
C ASP A 34 -1.79 12.40 -15.95
N ALA A 35 -1.43 11.77 -17.07
CA ALA A 35 -2.43 11.26 -18.02
C ALA A 35 -3.36 10.18 -17.42
N TRP A 36 -2.97 9.61 -16.27
CA TRP A 36 -3.69 8.55 -15.58
C TRP A 36 -4.70 9.12 -14.57
N SER A 37 -4.30 10.10 -13.76
CA SER A 37 -5.17 10.77 -12.81
C SER A 37 -6.25 11.61 -13.49
N LYS A 38 -5.98 12.17 -14.68
CA LYS A 38 -7.02 12.79 -15.53
C LYS A 38 -8.13 11.82 -15.95
N GLN A 39 -7.85 10.52 -15.97
CA GLN A 39 -8.82 9.47 -16.31
C GLN A 39 -9.54 8.90 -15.08
N LEU A 40 -9.07 9.21 -13.87
CA LEU A 40 -9.64 8.75 -12.60
C LEU A 40 -10.60 9.81 -12.04
N THR A 41 -11.82 9.84 -12.56
CA THR A 41 -12.89 10.71 -12.02
C THR A 41 -13.53 10.08 -10.77
N PRO A 42 -14.17 10.87 -9.88
CA PRO A 42 -14.89 10.32 -8.73
C PRO A 42 -15.94 9.26 -9.12
N ALA A 43 -16.63 9.45 -10.25
CA ALA A 43 -17.58 8.49 -10.77
C ALA A 43 -16.91 7.16 -11.17
N ARG A 44 -15.74 7.22 -11.82
CA ARG A 44 -14.97 6.03 -12.22
C ARG A 44 -14.38 5.32 -11.02
N LEU A 45 -13.83 6.06 -10.05
CA LEU A 45 -13.34 5.49 -8.80
C LEU A 45 -14.46 4.76 -8.06
N GLY A 46 -15.66 5.37 -7.97
CA GLY A 46 -16.81 4.70 -7.37
C GLY A 46 -17.23 3.43 -8.09
N ALA A 47 -17.07 3.34 -9.42
CA ALA A 47 -17.31 2.10 -10.15
C ALA A 47 -16.27 1.02 -9.84
N ILE A 48 -14.98 1.40 -9.81
CA ILE A 48 -13.88 0.48 -9.45
C ILE A 48 -14.05 -0.07 -8.03
N LEU A 49 -14.49 0.75 -7.09
CA LEU A 49 -14.72 0.30 -5.71
C LEU A 49 -15.90 -0.67 -5.59
N ARG A 50 -16.98 -0.47 -6.36
CA ARG A 50 -18.09 -1.43 -6.43
C ARG A 50 -17.65 -2.78 -7.04
N GLU A 51 -16.83 -2.75 -8.09
CA GLU A 51 -16.26 -3.98 -8.66
C GLU A 51 -15.43 -4.75 -7.62
N ALA A 52 -14.67 -4.04 -6.78
CA ALA A 52 -13.93 -4.63 -5.67
C ALA A 52 -14.85 -5.19 -4.57
N GLU A 53 -15.98 -4.53 -4.27
CA GLU A 53 -17.02 -5.05 -3.35
C GLU A 53 -17.65 -6.35 -3.88
N ASP A 54 -17.80 -6.48 -5.20
CA ASP A 54 -18.27 -7.70 -5.87
C ASP A 54 -17.18 -8.79 -5.99
N GLY A 55 -15.96 -8.49 -5.55
CA GLY A 55 -14.85 -9.44 -5.43
C GLY A 55 -13.71 -9.27 -6.44
N ASP A 56 -13.91 -8.49 -7.50
CA ASP A 56 -12.87 -8.18 -8.49
C ASP A 56 -12.07 -6.93 -8.10
N ILE A 57 -10.95 -7.17 -7.43
CA ILE A 57 -10.05 -6.14 -6.93
C ILE A 57 -8.98 -5.70 -7.95
N SER A 58 -8.99 -6.24 -9.18
CA SER A 58 -7.91 -6.04 -10.16
C SER A 58 -7.70 -4.55 -10.47
N ARG A 59 -8.78 -3.85 -10.80
CA ARG A 59 -8.72 -2.40 -11.12
C ARG A 59 -8.43 -1.53 -9.92
N GLN A 60 -8.90 -1.94 -8.73
CA GLN A 60 -8.57 -1.25 -7.49
C GLN A 60 -7.06 -1.34 -7.22
N CYS A 61 -6.46 -2.52 -7.43
CA CYS A 61 -5.02 -2.72 -7.31
C CYS A 61 -4.21 -1.88 -8.30
N GLU A 62 -4.68 -1.73 -9.55
CA GLU A 62 -4.04 -0.85 -10.54
C GLU A 62 -4.04 0.62 -10.09
N VAL A 63 -5.14 1.09 -9.50
CA VAL A 63 -5.21 2.45 -8.92
C VAL A 63 -4.18 2.59 -7.80
N PHE A 64 -4.07 1.59 -6.91
CA PHE A 64 -3.07 1.62 -5.84
C PHE A 64 -1.62 1.56 -6.34
N ASP A 65 -1.33 0.77 -7.39
CA ASP A 65 -0.01 0.77 -8.05
C ASP A 65 0.38 2.19 -8.47
N LYS A 66 -0.57 2.93 -9.05
CA LYS A 66 -0.34 4.30 -9.49
C LYS A 66 -0.26 5.32 -8.36
N LEU A 67 -1.04 5.14 -7.31
CA LEU A 67 -0.92 5.95 -6.10
C LEU A 67 0.43 5.76 -5.40
N GLU A 68 1.03 4.56 -5.46
CA GLU A 68 2.36 4.31 -4.91
C GLU A 68 3.50 4.95 -5.73
N GLU A 69 3.26 5.23 -7.02
CA GLU A 69 4.15 6.00 -7.89
C GLU A 69 4.11 7.53 -7.61
N ASP A 70 3.05 8.04 -6.94
CA ASP A 70 2.94 9.47 -6.58
C ASP A 70 3.99 9.86 -5.51
N PRO A 71 4.89 10.84 -5.76
CA PRO A 71 6.02 11.09 -4.86
C PRO A 71 5.64 11.48 -3.42
N PRO A 72 4.67 12.40 -3.19
CA PRO A 72 4.21 12.70 -1.84
C PRO A 72 3.68 11.47 -1.09
N LEU A 73 2.83 10.67 -1.74
CA LEU A 73 2.22 9.50 -1.12
C LEU A 73 3.24 8.37 -0.91
N SER A 74 4.11 8.12 -1.88
CA SER A 74 5.24 7.19 -1.78
C SER A 74 6.15 7.51 -0.60
N ALA A 75 6.43 8.80 -0.37
CA ALA A 75 7.21 9.24 0.79
C ALA A 75 6.51 8.94 2.13
N VAL A 76 5.19 9.05 2.19
CA VAL A 76 4.39 8.70 3.39
C VAL A 76 4.40 7.18 3.61
N TYR A 77 4.15 6.38 2.57
CA TYR A 77 4.22 4.92 2.66
C TYR A 77 5.59 4.44 3.13
N ALA A 78 6.66 4.97 2.54
CA ALA A 78 8.02 4.59 2.91
C ALA A 78 8.35 4.95 4.38
N LYS A 79 7.83 6.06 4.92
CA LYS A 79 7.98 6.39 6.35
C LYS A 79 7.28 5.36 7.24
N ARG A 80 6.06 4.97 6.91
CA ARG A 80 5.29 3.98 7.67
C ARG A 80 5.93 2.60 7.63
N LYS A 81 6.33 2.13 6.44
CA LYS A 81 7.03 0.85 6.27
C LYS A 81 8.32 0.83 7.10
N ARG A 82 9.14 1.88 7.03
CA ARG A 82 10.38 1.99 7.83
C ARG A 82 10.12 2.00 9.34
N ALA A 83 9.09 2.71 9.80
CA ALA A 83 8.76 2.78 11.23
C ALA A 83 8.39 1.40 11.81
N ALA A 84 7.77 0.52 11.01
CA ALA A 84 7.53 -0.86 11.40
C ALA A 84 8.82 -1.71 11.33
N MET A 85 9.61 -1.56 10.27
CA MET A 85 10.81 -2.38 10.03
C MET A 85 11.98 -2.14 10.98
N THR A 86 12.00 -1.00 11.69
CA THR A 86 13.03 -0.69 12.69
C THR A 86 12.82 -1.39 14.02
N LYS A 87 11.67 -2.04 14.22
CA LYS A 87 11.38 -2.79 15.44
C LYS A 87 12.17 -4.09 15.47
N GLU A 88 12.67 -4.43 16.66
CA GLU A 88 13.28 -5.72 16.93
C GLU A 88 12.20 -6.79 17.05
N LEU A 89 12.45 -7.98 16.49
CA LEU A 89 11.59 -9.13 16.67
C LEU A 89 11.92 -9.76 18.02
N LEU A 90 10.97 -9.74 18.93
CA LEU A 90 11.07 -10.37 20.24
C LEU A 90 10.20 -11.63 20.27
N ILE A 91 10.79 -12.76 20.66
CA ILE A 91 10.10 -14.03 20.83
C ILE A 91 10.36 -14.48 22.27
N GLU A 92 9.31 -14.44 23.08
CA GLU A 92 9.34 -14.80 24.50
C GLU A 92 8.56 -16.09 24.75
N PRO A 93 8.96 -16.89 25.75
CA PRO A 93 8.14 -18.01 26.22
C PRO A 93 6.74 -17.56 26.62
N ALA A 94 5.75 -18.43 26.42
CA ALA A 94 4.37 -18.15 26.84
C ALA A 94 4.20 -18.14 28.37
N ASP A 95 5.04 -18.90 29.08
CA ASP A 95 5.09 -19.02 30.54
C ASP A 95 6.47 -19.53 31.01
N GLU A 96 6.65 -19.76 32.31
CA GLU A 96 7.90 -20.20 32.94
C GLU A 96 8.16 -21.73 32.83
N THR A 97 7.40 -22.45 32.00
CA THR A 97 7.61 -23.89 31.85
C THR A 97 8.79 -24.19 30.92
N PRO A 98 9.55 -25.28 31.15
CA PRO A 98 10.62 -25.69 30.23
C PRO A 98 10.14 -25.93 28.79
N ALA A 99 8.87 -26.36 28.63
CA ALA A 99 8.27 -26.57 27.32
C ALA A 99 8.03 -25.25 26.57
N ALA A 100 7.62 -24.18 27.27
CA ALA A 100 7.47 -22.86 26.67
C ALA A 100 8.82 -22.25 26.27
N GLU A 101 9.87 -22.46 27.07
CA GLU A 101 11.24 -22.06 26.72
C GLU A 101 11.71 -22.78 25.44
N GLU A 102 11.54 -24.11 25.37
CA GLU A 102 11.91 -24.90 24.19
C GLU A 102 11.14 -24.45 22.94
N ALA A 103 9.83 -24.16 23.07
CA ALA A 103 9.01 -23.67 21.98
C ALA A 103 9.46 -22.28 21.48
N ALA A 104 9.83 -21.37 22.39
CA ALA A 104 10.32 -20.04 22.03
C ALA A 104 11.66 -20.12 21.28
N GLU A 105 12.59 -20.97 21.74
CA GLU A 105 13.87 -21.19 21.05
C GLU A 105 13.66 -21.81 19.67
N LEU A 106 12.74 -22.77 19.53
CA LEU A 106 12.37 -23.33 18.23
C LEU A 106 11.82 -22.25 17.28
N CYS A 107 10.93 -21.37 17.74
CA CYS A 107 10.40 -20.27 16.94
C CYS A 107 11.51 -19.31 16.49
N LYS A 108 12.48 -19.00 17.37
CA LYS A 108 13.66 -18.17 17.02
C LYS A 108 14.50 -18.83 15.94
N GLU A 109 14.77 -20.13 16.07
CA GLU A 109 15.51 -20.91 15.07
C GLU A 109 14.78 -20.90 13.72
N VAL A 110 13.48 -21.23 13.71
CA VAL A 110 12.67 -21.28 12.49
C VAL A 110 12.64 -19.93 11.80
N ILE A 111 12.28 -18.85 12.51
CA ILE A 111 12.21 -17.51 11.90
C ILE A 111 13.60 -17.04 11.43
N GLY A 112 14.66 -17.33 12.19
CA GLY A 112 16.03 -17.05 11.81
C GLY A 112 16.50 -17.81 10.56
N GLY A 113 15.91 -18.97 10.28
CA GLY A 113 16.18 -19.79 9.10
C GLY A 113 15.42 -19.39 7.84
N ILE A 114 14.35 -18.58 7.94
CA ILE A 114 13.55 -18.14 6.78
C ILE A 114 14.39 -17.23 5.89
N ARG A 115 14.61 -17.65 4.64
CA ARG A 115 15.29 -16.82 3.64
C ARG A 115 14.44 -15.61 3.31
N GLY A 116 15.05 -14.43 3.34
CA GLY A 116 14.38 -13.19 2.96
C GLY A 116 13.29 -12.75 3.94
N TRP A 117 13.37 -13.13 5.22
CA TRP A 117 12.38 -12.76 6.24
C TRP A 117 12.07 -11.26 6.26
N ARG A 118 13.10 -10.41 6.19
CA ARG A 118 12.91 -8.94 6.23
C ARG A 118 12.25 -8.41 4.97
N GLU A 119 12.57 -8.98 3.81
CA GLU A 119 11.96 -8.66 2.52
C GLU A 119 10.48 -9.07 2.52
N ALA A 120 10.17 -10.27 3.02
CA ALA A 120 8.80 -10.74 3.16
C ALA A 120 7.97 -9.84 4.10
N LEU A 121 8.53 -9.45 5.26
CA LEU A 121 7.89 -8.47 6.14
C LEU A 121 7.64 -7.13 5.43
N TYR A 122 8.61 -6.65 4.65
CA TYR A 122 8.47 -5.41 3.89
C TYR A 122 7.31 -5.49 2.88
N HIS A 123 7.19 -6.63 2.17
CA HIS A 123 6.09 -6.89 1.24
C HIS A 123 4.72 -7.05 1.95
N LEU A 124 4.68 -7.66 3.14
CA LEU A 124 3.46 -7.74 3.93
C LEU A 124 2.95 -6.35 4.35
N LEU A 125 3.84 -5.36 4.51
CA LEU A 125 3.47 -3.98 4.82
C LEU A 125 2.77 -3.24 3.65
N ASP A 126 2.68 -3.82 2.45
CA ASP A 126 1.82 -3.29 1.37
C ASP A 126 0.34 -3.27 1.77
N ALA A 127 -0.04 -4.08 2.76
CA ALA A 127 -1.37 -4.06 3.37
C ALA A 127 -1.75 -2.68 3.94
N ILE A 128 -0.78 -1.83 4.31
CA ILE A 128 -1.03 -0.46 4.80
C ILE A 128 -1.74 0.39 3.73
N GLY A 129 -1.42 0.17 2.45
CA GLY A 129 -2.03 0.90 1.34
C GLY A 129 -3.26 0.21 0.78
N ARG A 130 -3.19 -1.11 0.61
CA ARG A 130 -4.14 -1.90 -0.19
C ARG A 130 -5.16 -2.67 0.66
N GLY A 131 -5.05 -2.61 1.98
CA GLY A 131 -5.90 -3.34 2.91
C GLY A 131 -5.46 -4.78 3.18
N PHE A 132 -4.71 -5.40 2.25
CA PHE A 132 -4.14 -6.73 2.46
C PHE A 132 -2.84 -6.95 1.68
N SER A 133 -2.09 -7.97 2.07
CA SER A 133 -0.91 -8.48 1.38
C SER A 133 -0.78 -9.96 1.70
N VAL A 134 -0.22 -10.74 0.78
CA VAL A 134 -0.15 -12.20 0.90
C VAL A 134 1.27 -12.67 0.62
N CYS A 135 1.77 -13.53 1.49
CA CYS A 135 2.96 -14.33 1.21
C CYS A 135 2.60 -15.81 1.26
N GLN A 136 3.04 -16.56 0.26
CA GLN A 136 2.99 -18.01 0.24
C GLN A 136 4.12 -18.57 1.10
N THR A 137 3.80 -19.50 1.99
CA THR A 137 4.79 -20.24 2.76
C THR A 137 5.40 -21.35 1.90
N VAL A 138 6.70 -21.26 1.65
CA VAL A 138 7.47 -22.30 0.95
C VAL A 138 8.05 -23.26 1.98
N TRP A 139 7.68 -24.53 1.86
CA TRP A 139 8.12 -25.59 2.76
C TRP A 139 9.19 -26.44 2.10
N VAL A 140 10.21 -26.84 2.86
CA VAL A 140 11.28 -27.72 2.41
C VAL A 140 11.51 -28.84 3.43
N ARG A 141 11.96 -30.00 2.94
CA ARG A 141 12.40 -31.10 3.81
C ARG A 141 13.92 -31.13 3.90
N ARG A 142 14.49 -30.88 5.08
CA ARG A 142 15.94 -30.93 5.35
C ARG A 142 16.20 -31.82 6.56
N ASN A 143 17.21 -32.69 6.48
CA ASN A 143 17.62 -33.57 7.59
C ASN A 143 16.45 -34.36 8.25
N GLY A 144 15.46 -34.76 7.45
CA GLY A 144 14.28 -35.49 7.94
C GLY A 144 13.18 -34.62 8.56
N ARG A 145 13.39 -33.30 8.72
CA ARG A 145 12.42 -32.32 9.25
C ARG A 145 11.78 -31.51 8.13
N ILE A 146 10.59 -30.96 8.39
CA ILE A 146 9.91 -29.99 7.51
C ILE A 146 10.17 -28.60 8.10
N GLU A 147 10.70 -27.70 7.28
CA GLU A 147 11.10 -26.35 7.65
C GLU A 147 10.49 -25.33 6.67
N ILE A 148 10.32 -24.08 7.12
CA ILE A 148 9.93 -22.97 6.25
C ILE A 148 11.20 -22.45 5.58
N ASP A 149 11.26 -22.56 4.25
CA ASP A 149 12.41 -22.07 3.48
C ASP A 149 12.31 -20.57 3.20
N ALA A 150 11.12 -20.11 2.82
CA ALA A 150 10.88 -18.73 2.41
C ALA A 150 9.40 -18.35 2.54
N LEU A 151 9.15 -17.04 2.53
CA LEU A 151 7.84 -16.44 2.37
C LEU A 151 7.84 -15.66 1.05
N GLU A 152 7.17 -16.22 0.03
CA GLU A 152 7.15 -15.63 -1.31
C GLU A 152 5.95 -14.71 -1.47
N TRP A 153 6.19 -13.44 -1.75
CA TRP A 153 5.12 -12.45 -1.91
C TRP A 153 4.34 -12.64 -3.22
N TRP A 154 3.01 -12.57 -3.11
CA TRP A 154 2.10 -12.61 -4.26
C TRP A 154 1.47 -11.24 -4.49
N LYS A 155 1.35 -10.85 -5.76
CA LYS A 155 0.68 -9.62 -6.14
C LYS A 155 -0.81 -9.72 -5.83
N GLN A 156 -1.35 -8.72 -5.14
CA GLN A 156 -2.74 -8.67 -4.71
C GLN A 156 -3.75 -8.79 -5.86
N ARG A 157 -3.43 -8.26 -7.04
CA ARG A 157 -4.31 -8.33 -8.21
C ARG A 157 -4.55 -9.74 -8.75
N GLU A 158 -3.76 -10.72 -8.34
CA GLU A 158 -3.92 -12.12 -8.76
C GLU A 158 -4.98 -12.84 -7.90
N PHE A 159 -5.54 -12.15 -6.89
CA PHE A 159 -6.57 -12.67 -6.01
C PHE A 159 -7.95 -12.14 -6.40
N MET A 160 -8.96 -12.97 -6.18
CA MET A 160 -10.37 -12.60 -6.21
C MET A 160 -10.92 -12.81 -4.81
N LEU A 161 -11.64 -11.83 -4.28
CA LEU A 161 -12.24 -11.96 -2.97
C LEU A 161 -13.50 -12.81 -3.09
N ASP A 162 -13.64 -13.79 -2.20
CA ASP A 162 -14.87 -14.55 -2.09
C ASP A 162 -15.92 -13.70 -1.37
N THR A 163 -17.03 -13.44 -2.04
CA THR A 163 -18.15 -12.64 -1.53
C THR A 163 -19.29 -13.51 -0.98
N GLN A 164 -19.19 -14.84 -1.07
CA GLN A 164 -20.24 -15.78 -0.66
C GLN A 164 -19.99 -16.37 0.74
N SER A 165 -18.73 -16.49 1.15
CA SER A 165 -18.35 -17.04 2.45
C SER A 165 -18.49 -16.00 3.55
N GLY A 166 -19.72 -15.79 4.02
CA GLY A 166 -20.06 -14.85 5.11
C GLY A 166 -19.61 -15.27 6.51
N GLU A 167 -18.39 -15.78 6.67
CA GLU A 167 -17.77 -15.94 8.00
C GLU A 167 -16.96 -14.68 8.32
N VAL A 168 -17.55 -13.81 9.16
CA VAL A 168 -16.89 -12.67 9.80
C VAL A 168 -16.39 -13.10 11.18
#